data_AF-W1YRC7-F1
#
_entry.id   AF-W1YRC7-F1
#
_cell.length_a   1.000
_cell.length_b   1.000
_cell.length_c   1.000
_cell.angle_alpha   90.00
_cell.angle_beta   90.00
_cell.angle_gamma   90.00
#
_symmetry.space_group_name_H-M   'P 1'
#
loop_
_entity.id
_entity.type
_entity.pdbx_description
1 polymer ?
#
loop_
_entity_poly.entity_id
_entity_poly.type
_entity_poly.pdbx_seq_one_letter_code
_entity_poly.pdbx_strand_id
1 'polypeptide(L)'
;LNVTKMVMSKRKLRALVEAGLVAGWDDPRMPTISGLRRRGYTPEAIRDFCDRIGVAKADSVVDIALLEFCIREDLKLKATRPMVVIDPVKVVITNYPEGQTEL
;
A
#
# COMPACT_ATOMS: atom_id res chain seq x y z
N LEU A 1 19.90 3.21 -3.50
CA LEU A 1 18.78 2.28 -3.28
C LEU A 1 18.00 2.13 -4.57
N ASN A 2 17.98 0.92 -5.13
CA ASN A 2 17.17 0.61 -6.30
C ASN A 2 16.13 -0.44 -5.89
N VAL A 3 14.84 -0.18 -6.16
CA VAL A 3 13.76 -1.09 -5.77
C VAL A 3 13.21 -1.75 -7.04
N THR A 4 13.06 -3.07 -7.04
CA THR A 4 12.50 -3.78 -8.19
C THR A 4 11.09 -3.29 -8.50
N LYS A 5 10.70 -3.32 -9.78
CA LYS A 5 9.36 -2.93 -10.27
C LYS A 5 8.99 -1.45 -10.02
N MET A 6 9.92 -0.62 -9.52
CA MET A 6 9.72 0.83 -9.39
C MET A 6 10.46 1.60 -10.48
N VAL A 7 9.77 2.56 -11.10
CA VAL A 7 10.38 3.48 -12.04
C VAL A 7 10.77 4.76 -11.31
N MET A 8 12.07 4.95 -11.08
CA MET A 8 12.56 6.12 -10.32
C MET A 8 12.94 7.32 -11.20
N SER A 9 13.02 7.14 -12.52
CA SER A 9 13.42 8.22 -13.44
C SER A 9 12.33 9.29 -13.52
N LYS A 10 12.67 10.54 -13.14
CA LYS A 10 11.78 11.71 -13.24
C LYS A 10 11.19 11.89 -14.64
N ARG A 11 11.98 11.64 -15.70
CA ARG A 11 11.50 11.71 -17.10
C ARG A 11 10.39 10.70 -17.38
N LYS A 12 10.58 9.45 -16.95
CA LYS A 12 9.57 8.39 -17.14
C LYS A 12 8.32 8.64 -16.31
N LEU A 13 8.48 9.07 -15.05
CA LEU A 13 7.36 9.43 -14.18
C LEU A 13 6.55 10.60 -14.74
N ARG A 14 7.22 11.63 -15.26
CA ARG A 14 6.56 12.75 -15.93
C ARG A 14 5.75 12.27 -17.15
N ALA A 15 6.31 11.38 -17.96
CA ALA A 15 5.59 10.81 -19.10
C ALA A 15 4.32 10.05 -18.67
N LEU A 16 4.32 9.36 -17.53
CA LEU A 16 3.11 8.70 -17.00
C LEU A 16 2.01 9.70 -16.62
N VAL A 17 2.40 10.83 -16.01
CA VAL A 17 1.47 11.89 -15.62
C VAL A 17 0.93 12.62 -16.85
N GLU A 18 1.79 13.00 -17.79
CA GLU A 18 1.41 13.71 -19.03
C GLU A 18 0.53 12.84 -19.94
N ALA A 19 0.75 11.52 -19.97
CA ALA A 19 -0.08 10.58 -20.71
C ALA A 19 -1.40 10.22 -19.99
N GLY A 20 -1.66 10.76 -18.80
CA GLY A 20 -2.88 10.48 -18.04
C GLY A 20 -3.03 9.04 -17.54
N LEU A 21 -1.95 8.26 -17.52
CA LEU A 21 -1.96 6.87 -17.02
C LEU A 21 -2.09 6.80 -15.49
N VAL A 22 -1.71 7.90 -14.83
CA VAL A 22 -1.86 8.14 -13.39
C VAL A 22 -2.60 9.45 -13.15
N ALA A 23 -3.31 9.54 -12.03
CA ALA A 23 -4.08 10.74 -11.68
C ALA A 23 -3.20 11.97 -11.38
N GLY A 24 -1.93 11.75 -11.03
CA GLY A 24 -1.00 12.81 -10.68
C GLY A 24 0.27 12.28 -10.00
N TRP A 25 1.06 13.18 -9.41
CA TRP A 25 2.29 12.85 -8.68
C TRP A 25 2.05 12.17 -7.33
N ASP A 26 0.84 12.29 -6.79
CA ASP A 26 0.38 11.68 -5.55
C ASP A 26 -0.45 10.40 -5.78
N ASP A 27 -0.60 9.93 -7.02
CA ASP A 27 -1.33 8.70 -7.32
C ASP A 27 -0.72 7.53 -6.51
N PRO A 28 -1.54 6.67 -5.86
CA PRO A 28 -1.06 5.53 -5.06
C PRO A 28 -0.12 4.57 -5.80
N ARG A 29 -0.16 4.53 -7.13
CA ARG A 29 0.71 3.70 -7.97
C ARG A 29 2.08 4.33 -8.22
N MET A 30 2.25 5.61 -7.90
CA MET A 30 3.51 6.33 -8.08
C MET A 30 4.50 6.00 -6.95
N PRO A 31 5.79 5.76 -7.26
CA PRO A 31 6.83 5.49 -6.27
C PRO A 31 7.33 6.77 -5.55
N THR A 32 6.53 7.83 -5.55
CA THR A 32 6.82 9.09 -4.85
C THR A 32 6.43 8.96 -3.38
N ILE A 33 7.07 9.74 -2.49
CA ILE A 33 6.67 9.77 -1.08
C ILE A 33 5.21 10.21 -0.92
N SER A 34 4.74 11.15 -1.75
CA SER A 34 3.33 11.57 -1.78
C SER A 34 2.40 10.43 -2.20
N GLY A 35 2.76 9.66 -3.23
CA GLY A 35 2.01 8.49 -3.70
C GLY A 35 1.95 7.39 -2.66
N LEU A 36 3.08 7.04 -2.05
CA LEU A 36 3.15 6.05 -0.98
C LEU A 36 2.31 6.47 0.23
N ARG A 37 2.36 7.74 0.63
CA ARG A 37 1.51 8.28 1.70
C ARG A 37 0.03 8.13 1.36
N ARG A 38 -0.39 8.49 0.13
CA ARG A 38 -1.79 8.34 -0.31
C ARG A 38 -2.23 6.88 -0.42
N ARG A 39 -1.30 5.97 -0.77
CA ARG A 39 -1.52 4.52 -0.78
C ARG A 39 -1.77 3.93 0.61
N GLY A 40 -1.39 4.65 1.67
CA GLY A 40 -1.56 4.21 3.06
C GLY A 40 -0.29 3.71 3.72
N TYR A 41 0.89 3.98 3.15
CA TYR A 41 2.15 3.70 3.85
C TYR A 41 2.31 4.64 5.05
N THR A 42 2.66 4.05 6.19
CA THR A 42 2.98 4.78 7.41
C THR A 42 4.43 5.27 7.37
N PRO A 43 4.75 6.40 8.04
CA PRO A 43 6.12 6.85 8.20
C PRO A 43 7.02 5.80 8.88
N GLU A 44 6.46 5.04 9.83
CA GLU A 44 7.18 3.98 10.56
C GLU A 44 7.61 2.85 9.63
N ALA A 45 6.72 2.38 8.76
CA ALA A 45 7.04 1.31 7.82
C ALA A 45 8.16 1.69 6.84
N ILE A 46 8.20 2.95 6.39
CA ILE A 46 9.25 3.43 5.49
C ILE A 46 10.60 3.50 6.21
N ARG A 47 10.62 3.93 7.49
CA ARG A 47 11.84 3.95 8.30
C ARG A 47 12.35 2.54 8.58
N ASP A 48 11.48 1.62 9.00
CA ASP A 48 11.84 0.21 9.20
C ASP A 48 12.41 -0.43 7.92
N PHE A 49 11.82 -0.12 6.76
CA PHE A 49 12.36 -0.56 5.48
C PHE A 49 13.78 -0.03 5.25
N CYS A 50 14.02 1.27 5.47
CA CYS A 50 15.35 1.89 5.36
C CYS A 50 16.38 1.28 6.34
N ASP A 51 15.96 0.94 7.55
CA ASP A 51 16.84 0.33 8.55
C ASP A 51 17.22 -1.11 8.16
N ARG A 52 16.27 -1.88 7.62
CA ARG A 52 16.49 -3.28 7.19
C ARG A 52 17.38 -3.43 5.96
N ILE A 53 17.25 -2.53 4.98
CA ILE A 53 18.13 -2.56 3.80
C ILE A 53 19.58 -2.23 4.18
N GLY A 54 19.77 -1.49 5.27
CA GLY A 54 21.06 -0.99 5.73
C GLY A 54 21.72 -0.03 4.75
N VAL A 55 22.94 0.37 5.08
CA VAL A 55 23.78 1.22 4.22
C VAL A 55 25.02 0.44 3.83
N ALA A 56 25.12 0.09 2.54
CA ALA A 56 26.28 -0.56 1.96
C ALA A 56 26.87 0.32 0.85
N LYS A 57 28.18 0.19 0.60
CA LYS A 57 28.87 0.90 -0.49
C LYS A 57 28.55 0.34 -1.88
N ALA A 58 28.06 -0.90 -1.95
CA ALA A 58 27.69 -1.56 -3.20
C ALA A 58 26.24 -1.24 -3.58
N ASP A 59 25.99 -1.08 -4.87
CA ASP A 59 24.64 -0.94 -5.39
C ASP A 59 23.86 -2.24 -5.15
N SER A 60 22.80 -2.15 -4.35
CA SER A 60 21.87 -3.24 -4.07
C SER A 60 20.52 -2.97 -4.73
N VAL A 61 20.01 -4.01 -5.40
CA VAL A 61 18.63 -4.06 -5.89
C VAL A 61 17.80 -4.77 -4.82
N VAL A 62 16.83 -4.06 -4.25
CA VAL A 62 15.96 -4.55 -3.19
C VAL A 62 14.60 -4.90 -3.78
N ASP A 63 14.03 -6.04 -3.38
CA ASP A 63 12.69 -6.42 -3.83
C ASP A 63 11.61 -5.52 -3.21
N ILE A 64 10.65 -5.07 -4.01
CA ILE A 64 9.45 -4.36 -3.53
C ILE A 64 8.67 -5.16 -2.47
N ALA A 65 8.76 -6.49 -2.51
CA ALA A 65 8.13 -7.35 -1.50
C ALA A 65 8.59 -7.03 -0.08
N LEU A 66 9.85 -6.59 0.12
CA LEU A 66 10.34 -6.19 1.44
C LEU A 66 9.65 -4.92 1.94
N LEU A 67 9.43 -3.95 1.05
CA LEU A 67 8.71 -2.72 1.38
C LEU A 67 7.24 -3.01 1.73
N GLU A 68 6.59 -3.92 0.99
CA GLU A 68 5.22 -4.37 1.28
C GLU A 68 5.13 -5.17 2.58
N PHE A 69 6.18 -5.91 2.93
CA PHE A 69 6.29 -6.59 4.20
C PHE A 69 6.33 -5.60 5.38
N CYS A 70 7.18 -4.56 5.31
CA CYS A 70 7.30 -3.55 6.37
C CYS A 70 5.96 -2.87 6.69
N ILE A 71 5.19 -2.49 5.67
CA ILE A 71 3.87 -1.88 5.90
C ILE A 71 2.85 -2.86 6.46
N ARG A 72 2.90 -4.14 6.04
CA ARG A 72 2.00 -5.16 6.57
C ARG A 72 2.22 -5.40 8.05
N GLU A 73 3.48 -5.50 8.48
CA GLU A 73 3.81 -5.70 9.90
C GLU A 73 3.45 -4.48 10.75
N ASP A 74 3.66 -3.26 10.23
CA ASP A 74 3.29 -2.04 10.94
C ASP A 74 1.76 -1.94 11.13
N LEU A 75 0.98 -2.18 10.06
CA LEU A 75 -0.47 -2.08 10.10
C LEU A 75 -1.12 -3.22 10.90
N LYS A 76 -0.51 -4.40 10.97
CA LYS A 76 -1.04 -5.56 11.71
C LYS A 76 -1.37 -5.24 13.17
N LEU A 77 -0.58 -4.37 13.81
CA LEU A 77 -0.72 -3.99 15.21
C LEU A 77 -1.55 -2.71 15.41
N LYS A 78 -1.67 -1.86 14.37
CA LYS A 78 -2.27 -0.51 14.48
C LYS A 78 -3.63 -0.37 13.81
N ALA A 79 -3.88 -1.11 12.74
CA ALA A 79 -5.07 -0.93 11.93
C ALA A 79 -6.30 -1.56 12.61
N THR A 80 -7.39 -0.79 12.64
CA THR A 80 -8.71 -1.30 13.02
C THR A 80 -9.16 -2.40 12.06
N ARG A 81 -9.91 -3.38 12.57
CA ARG A 81 -10.40 -4.53 11.78
C ARG A 81 -11.90 -4.42 11.50
N PRO A 82 -12.33 -3.60 10.52
CA PRO A 82 -13.71 -3.59 10.06
C PRO A 82 -14.00 -4.80 9.18
N MET A 83 -15.26 -5.24 9.15
CA MET A 83 -15.76 -6.16 8.14
C MET A 83 -16.31 -5.36 6.96
N VAL A 84 -15.85 -5.64 5.75
CA VAL A 84 -16.31 -4.98 4.51
C VAL A 84 -16.52 -6.05 3.45
N VAL A 85 -17.68 -6.02 2.79
CA VAL A 85 -17.98 -6.84 1.62
C VAL A 85 -17.87 -5.96 0.39
N ILE A 86 -16.91 -6.25 -0.49
CA ILE A 86 -16.62 -5.44 -1.69
C ILE A 86 -17.71 -5.61 -2.75
N ASP A 87 -18.19 -6.84 -2.94
CA ASP A 87 -19.25 -7.19 -3.88
C ASP A 87 -20.39 -7.90 -3.12
N PRO A 88 -21.40 -7.15 -2.65
CA PRO A 88 -22.40 -7.67 -1.72
C PRO A 88 -23.45 -8.53 -2.43
N VAL A 89 -23.63 -9.74 -1.93
CA VAL A 89 -24.77 -10.60 -2.27
C VAL A 89 -25.77 -10.55 -1.13
N LYS A 90 -27.04 -10.29 -1.45
CA LYS A 90 -28.11 -10.29 -0.45
C LYS A 90 -28.30 -11.71 0.09
N VAL A 91 -28.09 -11.87 1.39
CA VAL A 91 -28.34 -13.13 2.10
C VAL A 91 -29.60 -12.97 2.95
N VAL A 92 -30.46 -13.99 2.93
CA VAL A 92 -31.65 -14.10 3.79
C VAL A 92 -31.50 -15.36 4.63
N ILE A 93 -31.53 -15.21 5.96
CA ILE A 93 -31.47 -16.32 6.89
C ILE A 93 -32.91 -16.72 7.23
N THR A 94 -33.34 -17.92 6.85
CA THR A 94 -34.74 -18.36 6.96
C THR A 94 -35.12 -18.89 8.33
N ASN A 95 -34.13 -19.24 9.16
CA ASN A 95 -34.31 -19.86 10.47
C ASN A 95 -33.95 -18.92 11.63
N TYR A 96 -33.75 -17.63 11.38
CA TYR A 96 -33.45 -16.64 12.41
C TYR A 96 -34.69 -15.78 12.70
N PRO A 97 -35.07 -15.56 13.97
CA PRO A 97 -36.25 -14.77 14.31
C PRO A 97 -36.20 -13.34 13.73
N GLU A 98 -37.31 -12.88 13.15
CA GLU A 98 -37.41 -11.54 12.59
C GLU A 98 -37.23 -10.47 13.69
N GLY A 99 -36.36 -9.50 13.45
CA GLY A 99 -36.09 -8.39 14.38
C GLY A 99 -35.11 -8.70 15.51
N GLN A 100 -34.55 -9.91 15.57
CA GLN A 100 -33.45 -10.22 16.50
C GLN A 100 -32.11 -9.77 15.92
N THR A 101 -31.25 -9.18 16.77
CA THR A 101 -29.88 -8.76 16.42
C THR A 101 -28.94 -9.21 17.52
N GLU A 102 -27.81 -9.81 17.14
CA GLU A 102 -26.67 -10.04 18.05
C GLU A 102 -25.66 -8.90 17.86
N LEU A 103 -25.29 -8.24 18.97
CA LEU A 103 -24.25 -7.20 19.04
C LEU A 103 -22.91 -7.80 19.49
#